data_AF-A0A4P5T5R6-F1
#
_entry.id   AF-A0A4P5T5R6-F1
#
_cell.length_a   1.000
_cell.length_b   1.000
_cell.length_c   1.000
_cell.angle_alpha   90.00
_cell.angle_beta   90.00
_cell.angle_gamma   90.00
#
_symmetry.space_group_name_H-M   'P 1'
#
loop_
_entity.id
_entity.type
_entity.pdbx_description
1 polymer ?
#
loop_
_entity_poly.entity_id
_entity_poly.type
_entity_poly.pdbx_seq_one_letter_code
_entity_poly.pdbx_strand_id
1 'polypeptide(L)'
;MFLTKDDLKLSYGVHLQIGKTLVERPVPAGNLYWKNRTIYVPGAPGYIFIPIFADILHRSGVHLDELLSENFIQSSEKILHNAALHEHEQITWKEHIFQVAELVRPNMSNAHFFSDLLKYAAQERPIRIGSLPFGTAFPSLNRADAYLFLLSIIKSPSFDMGKALKAWYALMTYFLLMDDLADIKEDVKTGQPNAFIDAGLHDDGEQLISAMIDKSIVDMAEVNPVLANRIDHKKSLIDLHGLIASIRLGN
;
A
#
# COMPACT_ATOMS: atom_id res chain seq x y z
N MET A 1 7.25 -10.26 -17.18
CA MET A 1 6.13 -11.22 -17.09
C MET A 1 4.83 -10.44 -17.13
N PHE A 2 3.89 -10.77 -18.03
CA PHE A 2 2.57 -10.14 -18.09
C PHE A 2 1.64 -10.85 -17.09
N LEU A 3 0.95 -10.10 -16.24
CA LEU A 3 -0.05 -10.68 -15.34
C LEU A 3 -1.40 -10.73 -16.04
N THR A 4 -2.00 -11.90 -16.11
CA THR A 4 -3.38 -12.08 -16.55
C THR A 4 -4.36 -11.90 -15.39
N LYS A 5 -5.64 -11.73 -15.70
CA LYS A 5 -6.72 -11.76 -14.68
C LYS A 5 -6.74 -13.08 -13.90
N ASP A 6 -6.34 -14.18 -14.53
CA ASP A 6 -6.32 -15.52 -13.91
C ASP A 6 -5.12 -15.65 -12.98
N ASP A 7 -3.96 -15.07 -13.34
CA ASP A 7 -2.83 -14.94 -12.44
C ASP A 7 -3.20 -14.13 -11.20
N LEU A 8 -3.89 -12.99 -11.37
CA LEU A 8 -4.37 -12.17 -10.25
C LEU A 8 -5.36 -12.93 -9.35
N LYS A 9 -6.27 -13.71 -9.95
CA LYS A 9 -7.23 -14.52 -9.19
C LYS A 9 -6.54 -15.64 -8.40
N LEU A 10 -5.70 -16.42 -9.06
CA LEU A 10 -5.08 -17.62 -8.49
C LEU A 10 -3.97 -17.27 -7.50
N SER A 11 -3.13 -16.29 -7.82
CA SER A 11 -2.00 -15.91 -6.98
C SER A 11 -2.39 -14.95 -5.87
N TYR A 12 -3.35 -14.05 -6.09
CA TYR A 12 -3.63 -12.94 -5.16
C TYR A 12 -5.09 -12.87 -4.70
N GLY A 13 -5.94 -13.83 -5.11
CA GLY A 13 -7.34 -13.89 -4.66
C GLY A 13 -8.25 -12.82 -5.27
N VAL A 14 -7.75 -12.02 -6.20
CA VAL A 14 -8.45 -10.84 -6.77
C VAL A 14 -9.72 -11.27 -7.51
N HIS A 15 -10.82 -10.55 -7.30
CA HIS A 15 -12.07 -10.75 -8.04
C HIS A 15 -11.84 -10.64 -9.56
N LEU A 16 -12.37 -11.60 -10.35
CA LEU A 16 -12.08 -11.72 -11.78
C LEU A 16 -12.43 -10.47 -12.58
N GLN A 17 -13.52 -9.78 -12.24
CA GLN A 17 -13.91 -8.55 -12.92
C GLN A 17 -12.93 -7.40 -12.63
N ILE A 18 -12.45 -7.29 -11.39
CA ILE A 18 -11.43 -6.30 -11.00
C ILE A 18 -10.13 -6.58 -11.75
N GLY A 19 -9.68 -7.85 -11.70
CA GLY A 19 -8.50 -8.30 -12.41
C GLY A 19 -8.59 -8.01 -13.90
N LYS A 20 -9.70 -8.39 -14.56
CA LYS A 20 -9.93 -8.13 -15.98
C LYS A 20 -9.88 -6.63 -16.31
N THR A 21 -10.65 -5.81 -15.59
CA THR A 21 -10.71 -4.37 -15.87
C THR A 21 -9.34 -3.71 -15.77
N LEU A 22 -8.54 -4.05 -14.76
CA LEU A 22 -7.25 -3.37 -14.53
C LEU A 22 -6.13 -3.91 -15.43
N VAL A 23 -6.09 -5.20 -15.78
CA VAL A 23 -5.06 -5.71 -16.71
C VAL A 23 -5.30 -5.26 -18.15
N GLU A 24 -6.56 -5.01 -18.53
CA GLU A 24 -6.94 -4.48 -19.84
C GLU A 24 -6.89 -2.94 -19.92
N ARG A 25 -6.71 -2.26 -18.77
CA ARG A 25 -6.66 -0.80 -18.72
C ARG A 25 -5.39 -0.27 -19.41
N PRO A 26 -5.49 0.76 -20.27
CA PRO A 26 -4.31 1.42 -20.82
C PRO A 26 -3.55 2.18 -19.72
N VAL A 27 -2.23 2.28 -19.88
CA VAL A 27 -1.42 3.15 -19.01
C VAL A 27 -1.91 4.61 -19.15
N PRO A 28 -2.15 5.34 -18.04
CA PRO A 28 -2.59 6.73 -18.09
C PRO A 28 -1.50 7.62 -18.70
N ALA A 29 -1.86 8.36 -19.74
CA ALA A 29 -0.94 9.23 -20.47
C ALA A 29 -0.37 10.33 -19.56
N GLY A 30 0.94 10.57 -19.64
CA GLY A 30 1.63 11.60 -18.84
C GLY A 30 1.76 11.27 -17.36
N ASN A 31 1.34 10.08 -16.91
CA ASN A 31 1.43 9.70 -15.52
C ASN A 31 2.84 9.20 -15.15
N LEU A 32 3.54 9.97 -14.32
CA LEU A 32 4.88 9.67 -13.80
C LEU A 32 5.00 8.31 -13.10
N TYR A 33 3.95 7.80 -12.44
CA TYR A 33 3.97 6.50 -11.76
C TYR A 33 4.15 5.33 -12.73
N TRP A 34 3.61 5.47 -13.93
CA TRP A 34 3.78 4.51 -15.02
C TRP A 34 4.80 4.98 -16.06
N LYS A 35 5.72 5.87 -15.70
CA LYS A 35 6.76 6.35 -16.62
C LYS A 35 7.52 5.16 -17.22
N ASN A 36 7.60 5.15 -18.55
CA ASN A 36 8.23 4.08 -19.34
C ASN A 36 7.57 2.69 -19.18
N ARG A 37 6.30 2.62 -18.76
CA ARG A 37 5.52 1.39 -18.73
C ARG A 37 4.54 1.33 -19.90
N THR A 38 4.36 0.14 -20.44
CA THR A 38 3.38 -0.15 -21.50
C THR A 38 2.18 -0.95 -20.98
N ILE A 39 2.28 -1.45 -19.75
CA ILE A 39 1.28 -2.31 -19.11
C ILE A 39 0.87 -1.64 -17.79
N TYR A 40 -0.44 -1.61 -17.52
CA TYR A 40 -1.00 -0.97 -16.33
C TYR A 40 -0.66 -1.74 -15.03
N VAL A 41 -0.75 -3.08 -15.05
CA VAL A 41 -0.36 -3.94 -13.92
C VAL A 41 0.81 -4.84 -14.32
N PRO A 42 2.07 -4.34 -14.34
CA PRO A 42 3.22 -5.23 -14.44
C PRO A 42 3.35 -6.11 -13.19
N GLY A 43 4.07 -7.23 -13.33
CA GLY A 43 4.32 -8.20 -12.26
C GLY A 43 5.27 -7.72 -11.15
N ALA A 44 5.14 -6.48 -10.68
CA ALA A 44 5.95 -5.89 -9.62
C ALA A 44 5.07 -5.42 -8.44
N PRO A 45 5.53 -5.54 -7.17
CA PRO A 45 4.74 -5.19 -5.98
C PRO A 45 4.11 -3.79 -6.04
N GLY A 46 4.87 -2.80 -6.53
CA GLY A 46 4.39 -1.44 -6.73
C GLY A 46 3.15 -1.33 -7.62
N TYR A 47 2.85 -2.28 -8.51
CA TYR A 47 1.64 -2.19 -9.33
C TYR A 47 0.57 -3.21 -8.95
N ILE A 48 1.00 -4.35 -8.42
CA ILE A 48 0.11 -5.45 -8.03
C ILE A 48 -0.81 -5.07 -6.86
N PHE A 49 -0.38 -4.14 -6.00
CA PHE A 49 -1.24 -3.72 -4.88
C PHE A 49 -2.55 -3.06 -5.36
N ILE A 50 -2.59 -2.45 -6.56
CA ILE A 50 -3.77 -1.74 -7.08
C ILE A 50 -4.98 -2.69 -7.23
N PRO A 51 -4.91 -3.80 -7.98
CA PRO A 51 -6.02 -4.75 -8.07
C PRO A 51 -6.31 -5.46 -6.73
N ILE A 52 -5.29 -5.70 -5.89
CA ILE A 52 -5.48 -6.29 -4.56
C ILE A 52 -6.27 -5.34 -3.66
N PHE A 53 -5.95 -4.06 -3.66
CA PHE A 53 -6.63 -3.07 -2.84
C PHE A 53 -8.08 -2.89 -3.29
N ALA A 54 -8.33 -2.80 -4.60
CA ALA A 54 -9.70 -2.78 -5.11
C ALA A 54 -10.50 -4.03 -4.66
N ASP A 55 -9.89 -5.21 -4.67
CA ASP A 55 -10.50 -6.44 -4.17
C ASP A 55 -10.74 -6.42 -2.65
N ILE A 56 -9.81 -5.87 -1.87
CA ILE A 56 -9.99 -5.63 -0.42
C ILE A 56 -11.20 -4.72 -0.19
N LEU A 57 -11.34 -3.62 -0.93
CA LEU A 57 -12.48 -2.72 -0.81
C LEU A 57 -13.79 -3.43 -1.16
N HIS A 58 -13.80 -4.23 -2.22
CA HIS A 58 -14.96 -5.03 -2.58
C HIS A 58 -15.37 -5.99 -1.45
N ARG A 59 -14.40 -6.70 -0.86
CA ARG A 59 -14.59 -7.61 0.28
C ARG A 59 -14.97 -6.90 1.58
N SER A 60 -14.70 -5.60 1.64
CA SER A 60 -15.16 -4.68 2.69
C SER A 60 -16.50 -4.02 2.37
N GLY A 61 -17.19 -4.43 1.31
CA GLY A 61 -18.58 -4.03 1.04
C GLY A 61 -18.74 -2.90 0.02
N VAL A 62 -17.70 -2.53 -0.72
CA VAL A 62 -17.83 -1.58 -1.84
C VAL A 62 -18.39 -2.30 -3.08
N HIS A 63 -19.35 -1.66 -3.75
CA HIS A 63 -19.91 -2.17 -4.99
C HIS A 63 -18.89 -2.15 -6.14
N LEU A 64 -18.88 -3.19 -6.97
CA LEU A 64 -17.96 -3.30 -8.11
C LEU A 64 -18.12 -2.12 -9.08
N ASP A 65 -19.34 -1.69 -9.37
CA ASP A 65 -19.59 -0.58 -10.30
C ASP A 65 -18.95 0.73 -9.81
N GLU A 66 -18.84 0.92 -8.50
CA GLU A 66 -18.15 2.07 -7.91
C GLU A 66 -16.63 1.95 -8.06
N LEU A 67 -16.04 0.80 -7.71
CA LEU A 67 -14.60 0.54 -7.82
C LEU A 67 -14.09 0.55 -9.26
N LEU A 68 -14.93 0.14 -10.20
CA LEU A 68 -14.62 0.06 -11.62
C LEU A 68 -15.05 1.33 -12.38
N SER A 69 -15.60 2.31 -11.67
CA SER A 69 -15.94 3.60 -12.27
C SER A 69 -14.67 4.35 -12.67
N GLU A 70 -14.75 5.09 -13.78
CA GLU A 70 -13.64 5.93 -14.23
C GLU A 70 -13.27 6.99 -13.18
N ASN A 71 -14.25 7.47 -12.41
CA ASN A 71 -13.99 8.40 -11.31
C ASN A 71 -13.06 7.79 -10.25
N PHE A 72 -13.36 6.58 -9.77
CA PHE A 72 -12.53 5.92 -8.75
C PHE A 72 -11.13 5.60 -9.28
N ILE A 73 -11.06 5.03 -10.49
CA ILE A 73 -9.78 4.63 -11.08
C ILE A 73 -8.90 5.86 -11.40
N GLN A 74 -9.45 6.92 -12.00
CA GLN A 74 -8.67 8.13 -12.26
C GLN A 74 -8.22 8.83 -10.98
N SER A 75 -9.03 8.82 -9.92
CA SER A 75 -8.61 9.34 -8.62
C SER A 75 -7.40 8.56 -8.10
N SER A 76 -7.43 7.22 -8.20
CA SER A 76 -6.32 6.34 -7.84
C SER A 76 -5.06 6.67 -8.64
N GLU A 77 -5.18 6.74 -9.97
CA GLU A 77 -4.05 7.02 -10.87
C GLU A 77 -3.40 8.38 -10.59
N LYS A 78 -4.19 9.40 -10.33
CA LYS A 78 -3.69 10.75 -10.07
C LYS A 78 -3.05 10.86 -8.67
N ILE A 79 -3.54 10.14 -7.68
CA ILE A 79 -2.85 10.04 -6.38
C ILE A 79 -1.48 9.38 -6.56
N LEU A 80 -1.40 8.31 -7.35
CA LEU A 80 -0.13 7.63 -7.63
C LEU A 80 0.82 8.49 -8.46
N HIS A 81 0.30 9.27 -9.41
CA HIS A 81 1.09 10.30 -10.08
C HIS A 81 1.72 11.26 -9.08
N ASN A 82 0.91 11.72 -8.12
CA ASN A 82 1.34 12.66 -7.10
C ASN A 82 2.38 12.05 -6.16
N ALA A 83 2.22 10.77 -5.80
CA ALA A 83 3.21 10.03 -5.03
C ALA A 83 4.55 9.94 -5.78
N ALA A 84 4.53 9.67 -7.09
CA ALA A 84 5.73 9.66 -7.90
C ALA A 84 6.39 11.04 -8.03
N LEU A 85 5.62 12.13 -8.08
CA LEU A 85 6.18 13.49 -8.06
C LEU A 85 6.96 13.74 -6.77
N HIS A 86 6.41 13.30 -5.63
CA HIS A 86 7.06 13.41 -4.33
C HIS A 86 8.33 12.54 -4.25
N GLU A 87 8.25 11.29 -4.68
CA GLU A 87 9.38 10.35 -4.71
C GLU A 87 10.53 10.83 -5.60
N HIS A 88 10.22 11.52 -6.70
CA HIS A 88 11.19 12.17 -7.56
C HIS A 88 11.59 13.59 -7.12
N GLU A 89 11.27 13.98 -5.88
CA GLU A 89 11.62 15.26 -5.25
C GLU A 89 11.11 16.49 -6.03
N GLN A 90 10.08 16.33 -6.86
CA GLN A 90 9.48 17.44 -7.63
C GLN A 90 8.50 18.26 -6.79
N ILE A 91 7.98 17.67 -5.72
CA ILE A 91 7.10 18.32 -4.73
C ILE A 91 7.47 17.84 -3.33
N THR A 92 7.20 18.67 -2.33
CA THR A 92 7.34 18.33 -0.90
C THR A 92 6.20 17.44 -0.42
N TRP A 93 6.37 16.75 0.73
CA TRP A 93 5.29 15.98 1.37
C TRP A 93 4.04 16.83 1.64
N LYS A 94 4.22 18.08 2.07
CA LYS A 94 3.12 19.01 2.32
C LYS A 94 2.33 19.32 1.05
N GLU A 95 3.02 19.55 -0.07
CA GLU A 95 2.40 19.77 -1.37
C GLU A 95 1.71 18.50 -1.87
N HIS A 96 2.32 17.33 -1.64
CA HIS A 96 1.74 16.03 -1.98
C HIS A 96 0.37 15.84 -1.30
N ILE A 97 0.32 16.00 0.02
CA ILE A 97 -0.93 15.86 0.79
C ILE A 97 -1.96 16.92 0.39
N PHE A 98 -1.54 18.17 0.18
CA PHE A 98 -2.45 19.23 -0.28
C PHE A 98 -3.09 18.88 -1.63
N GLN A 99 -2.29 18.48 -2.62
CA GLN A 99 -2.77 18.17 -3.96
C GLN A 99 -3.67 16.93 -3.97
N VAL A 100 -3.33 15.89 -3.20
CA VAL A 100 -4.17 14.69 -3.02
C VAL A 100 -5.51 15.04 -2.36
N ALA A 101 -5.50 15.90 -1.34
CA ALA A 101 -6.71 16.32 -0.67
C ALA A 101 -7.65 17.11 -1.60
N GLU A 102 -7.11 18.07 -2.37
CA GLU A 102 -7.88 18.83 -3.36
C GLU A 102 -8.43 17.94 -4.48
N LEU A 103 -7.71 16.89 -4.84
CA LEU A 103 -8.13 15.95 -5.86
C LEU A 103 -9.39 15.18 -5.48
N VAL A 104 -9.50 14.73 -4.24
CA VAL A 104 -10.64 13.91 -3.79
C VAL A 104 -11.79 14.75 -3.26
N ARG A 105 -11.54 16.00 -2.84
CA ARG A 105 -12.52 16.91 -2.23
C ARG A 105 -13.84 17.04 -3.03
N PRO A 106 -13.86 17.17 -4.37
CA PRO A 106 -15.11 17.33 -5.12
C PRO A 106 -16.04 16.11 -5.04
N ASN A 107 -15.49 14.92 -4.79
CA ASN A 107 -16.21 13.66 -4.76
C ASN A 107 -16.38 13.09 -3.34
N MET A 108 -15.96 13.85 -2.33
CA MET A 108 -15.94 13.42 -0.95
C MET A 108 -17.34 13.06 -0.44
N SER A 109 -17.48 11.86 0.10
CA SER A 109 -18.68 11.33 0.74
C SER A 109 -18.55 11.30 2.27
N ASN A 110 -17.32 11.20 2.80
CA ASN A 110 -17.06 11.10 4.24
C ASN A 110 -16.12 12.21 4.75
N ALA A 111 -16.72 13.34 5.12
CA ALA A 111 -16.00 14.53 5.58
C ALA A 111 -15.27 14.33 6.92
N HIS A 112 -15.81 13.50 7.82
CA HIS A 112 -15.19 13.25 9.12
C HIS A 112 -13.88 12.46 8.94
N PHE A 113 -13.95 11.35 8.19
CA PHE A 113 -12.77 10.56 7.84
C PHE A 113 -11.71 11.40 7.13
N PHE A 114 -12.13 12.19 6.13
CA PHE A 114 -11.23 13.08 5.40
C PHE A 114 -10.52 14.09 6.31
N SER A 115 -11.24 14.70 7.25
CA SER A 115 -10.68 15.65 8.22
C SER A 115 -9.65 15.01 9.13
N ASP A 116 -9.93 13.80 9.64
CA ASP A 116 -8.99 13.10 10.52
C ASP A 116 -7.77 12.58 9.76
N LEU A 117 -7.94 12.13 8.51
CA LEU A 117 -6.83 11.75 7.65
C LEU A 117 -5.93 12.95 7.31
N LEU A 118 -6.50 14.13 7.06
CA LEU A 118 -5.74 15.37 6.87
C LEU A 118 -4.89 15.73 8.10
N LYS A 119 -5.47 15.65 9.32
CA LYS A 119 -4.71 15.92 10.55
C LYS A 119 -3.56 14.94 10.73
N TYR A 120 -3.81 13.66 10.44
CA TYR A 120 -2.78 12.62 10.49
C TYR A 120 -1.66 12.88 9.47
N ALA A 121 -2.01 13.16 8.22
CA ALA A 121 -1.07 13.35 7.12
C ALA A 121 -0.31 14.69 7.15
N ALA A 122 -0.73 15.65 8.00
CA ALA A 122 -0.04 16.92 8.18
C ALA A 122 1.35 16.77 8.83
N GLN A 123 1.64 15.63 9.44
CA GLN A 123 2.98 15.27 9.90
C GLN A 123 3.90 15.04 8.69
N GLU A 124 5.14 15.53 8.74
CA GLU A 124 6.14 15.29 7.68
C GLU A 124 6.48 13.80 7.53
N ARG A 125 6.49 13.08 8.66
CA ARG A 125 6.66 11.63 8.73
C ARG A 125 5.52 11.05 9.55
N PRO A 126 4.37 10.74 8.92
CA PRO A 126 3.18 10.35 9.64
C PRO A 126 3.40 9.12 10.51
N ILE A 127 3.03 9.22 11.78
CA ILE A 127 2.89 8.10 12.71
C ILE A 127 1.50 8.14 13.34
N ARG A 128 1.08 7.02 13.92
CA ARG A 128 -0.21 6.94 14.60
C ARG A 128 -0.34 8.01 15.68
N ILE A 129 -1.43 8.78 15.64
CA ILE A 129 -1.78 9.79 16.65
C ILE A 129 -2.93 9.29 17.51
N GLY A 130 -2.70 9.14 18.81
CA GLY A 130 -3.74 8.82 19.79
C GLY A 130 -4.53 7.56 19.40
N SER A 131 -5.86 7.69 19.38
CA SER A 131 -6.78 6.61 18.99
C SER A 131 -7.18 6.63 17.51
N LEU A 132 -6.56 7.49 16.67
CA LEU A 132 -6.86 7.47 15.24
C LEU A 132 -6.49 6.12 14.64
N PRO A 133 -7.28 5.61 13.68
CA PRO A 133 -7.03 4.30 13.07
C PRO A 133 -5.92 4.34 12.00
N PHE A 134 -5.17 5.44 11.91
CA PHE A 134 -4.18 5.67 10.87
C PHE A 134 -2.75 5.43 11.35
N GLY A 135 -1.92 4.96 10.42
CA GLY A 135 -0.50 4.72 10.62
C GLY A 135 -0.16 3.54 11.53
N THR A 136 1.08 3.12 11.39
CA THR A 136 1.84 2.31 12.33
C THR A 136 2.74 3.21 13.19
N ALA A 137 3.52 2.61 14.09
CA ALA A 137 4.59 3.30 14.82
C ALA A 137 5.83 3.58 13.95
N PHE A 138 5.88 3.03 12.73
CA PHE A 138 7.01 3.07 11.81
C PHE A 138 6.69 4.01 10.65
N PRO A 139 7.31 5.19 10.58
CA PRO A 139 7.01 6.14 9.51
C PRO A 139 7.30 5.57 8.11
N SER A 140 8.34 4.75 7.98
CA SER A 140 8.68 4.02 6.75
C SER A 140 7.51 3.20 6.21
N LEU A 141 6.70 2.61 7.08
CA LEU A 141 5.53 1.78 6.70
C LEU A 141 4.27 2.60 6.40
N ASN A 142 4.30 3.92 6.60
CA ASN A 142 3.15 4.81 6.41
C ASN A 142 3.28 5.64 5.12
N ARG A 143 4.36 5.47 4.35
CA ARG A 143 4.70 6.28 3.16
C ARG A 143 3.66 6.21 2.04
N ALA A 144 2.82 5.17 2.02
CA ALA A 144 1.74 5.01 1.05
C ALA A 144 0.38 5.57 1.52
N ASP A 145 0.26 6.08 2.75
CA ASP A 145 -1.05 6.38 3.36
C ASP A 145 -1.80 7.55 2.71
N ALA A 146 -1.15 8.35 1.87
CA ALA A 146 -1.86 9.30 1.00
C ALA A 146 -2.87 8.61 0.07
N TYR A 147 -2.70 7.31 -0.21
CA TYR A 147 -3.65 6.52 -0.99
C TYR A 147 -4.99 6.28 -0.25
N LEU A 148 -5.01 6.40 1.09
CA LEU A 148 -6.22 6.28 1.90
C LEU A 148 -7.23 7.39 1.65
N PHE A 149 -6.85 8.49 1.01
CA PHE A 149 -7.79 9.53 0.58
C PHE A 149 -8.83 8.99 -0.42
N LEU A 150 -8.57 7.86 -1.10
CA LEU A 150 -9.59 7.17 -1.89
C LEU A 150 -10.77 6.68 -1.05
N LEU A 151 -10.56 6.39 0.23
CA LEU A 151 -11.64 5.91 1.08
C LEU A 151 -12.66 7.01 1.38
N SER A 152 -12.27 8.29 1.30
CA SER A 152 -13.17 9.41 1.56
C SER A 152 -14.19 9.67 0.45
N ILE A 153 -14.03 9.03 -0.72
CA ILE A 153 -14.94 9.20 -1.87
C ILE A 153 -15.90 8.02 -2.06
N ILE A 154 -15.79 6.98 -1.21
CA ILE A 154 -16.63 5.78 -1.28
C ILE A 154 -18.04 6.07 -0.74
N LYS A 155 -19.07 5.74 -1.51
CA LYS A 155 -20.49 5.99 -1.24
C LYS A 155 -21.28 4.74 -0.89
N SER A 156 -20.71 3.56 -1.15
CA SER A 156 -21.31 2.26 -0.84
C SER A 156 -21.78 2.19 0.63
N PRO A 157 -23.10 2.04 0.91
CA PRO A 157 -23.63 2.05 2.28
C PRO A 157 -23.17 0.87 3.13
N SER A 158 -22.84 -0.26 2.50
CA SER A 158 -22.31 -1.46 3.15
C SER A 158 -20.80 -1.41 3.42
N PHE A 159 -20.13 -0.29 3.11
CA PHE A 159 -18.70 -0.19 3.25
C PHE A 159 -18.24 -0.19 4.71
N ASP A 160 -17.49 -1.24 5.08
CA ASP A 160 -16.80 -1.35 6.34
C ASP A 160 -15.40 -0.72 6.25
N MET A 161 -15.32 0.54 6.65
CA MET A 161 -14.07 1.31 6.71
C MET A 161 -13.03 0.66 7.63
N GLY A 162 -13.45 0.09 8.77
CA GLY A 162 -12.54 -0.51 9.74
C GLY A 162 -11.85 -1.75 9.18
N LYS A 163 -12.63 -2.61 8.52
CA LYS A 163 -12.12 -3.79 7.81
C LYS A 163 -11.17 -3.39 6.67
N ALA A 164 -11.51 -2.36 5.90
CA ALA A 164 -10.66 -1.85 4.82
C ALA A 164 -9.32 -1.29 5.32
N LEU A 165 -9.33 -0.49 6.40
CA LEU A 165 -8.11 0.05 7.00
C LEU A 165 -7.24 -1.06 7.58
N LYS A 166 -7.83 -2.02 8.31
CA LYS A 166 -7.11 -3.17 8.86
C LYS A 166 -6.40 -3.95 7.75
N ALA A 167 -7.10 -4.24 6.66
CA ALA A 167 -6.52 -4.94 5.51
C ALA A 167 -5.48 -4.09 4.75
N TRP A 168 -5.67 -2.76 4.64
CA TRP A 168 -4.68 -1.85 4.07
C TRP A 168 -3.36 -1.93 4.82
N TYR A 169 -3.40 -1.76 6.15
CA TYR A 169 -2.17 -1.80 6.95
C TYR A 169 -1.52 -3.18 6.93
N ALA A 170 -2.29 -4.27 6.89
CA ALA A 170 -1.74 -5.61 6.68
C ALA A 170 -1.03 -5.75 5.32
N LEU A 171 -1.66 -5.26 4.25
CA LEU A 171 -1.09 -5.30 2.89
C LEU A 171 0.18 -4.45 2.79
N MET A 172 0.10 -3.17 3.17
CA MET A 172 1.20 -2.23 3.04
C MET A 172 2.35 -2.57 3.97
N THR A 173 2.08 -2.99 5.21
CA THR A 173 3.16 -3.45 6.10
C THR A 173 3.97 -4.55 5.44
N TYR A 174 3.31 -5.60 4.93
CA TYR A 174 4.04 -6.67 4.25
C TYR A 174 4.76 -6.18 2.99
N PHE A 175 4.12 -5.41 2.11
CA PHE A 175 4.72 -4.99 0.84
C PHE A 175 5.93 -4.08 1.05
N LEU A 176 5.80 -3.10 1.95
CA LEU A 176 6.87 -2.17 2.25
C LEU A 176 8.01 -2.84 3.03
N LEU A 177 7.72 -3.84 3.89
CA LEU A 177 8.79 -4.65 4.48
C LEU A 177 9.56 -5.46 3.43
N MET A 178 8.90 -6.01 2.41
CA MET A 178 9.62 -6.74 1.36
C MET A 178 10.46 -5.81 0.48
N ASP A 179 9.97 -4.60 0.23
CA ASP A 179 10.67 -3.53 -0.47
C ASP A 179 11.91 -3.09 0.33
N ASP A 180 11.71 -2.71 1.60
CA ASP A 180 12.76 -2.32 2.53
C ASP A 180 13.79 -3.44 2.73
N LEU A 181 13.39 -4.71 2.71
CA LEU A 181 14.32 -5.85 2.82
C LEU A 181 15.22 -5.97 1.58
N ALA A 182 14.68 -5.67 0.39
CA ALA A 182 15.44 -5.72 -0.86
C ALA A 182 16.50 -4.61 -0.92
N ASP A 183 16.17 -3.44 -0.38
CA ASP A 183 17.00 -2.23 -0.47
C ASP A 183 17.84 -1.96 0.80
N ILE A 184 17.68 -2.77 1.86
CA ILE A 184 18.31 -2.56 3.18
C ILE A 184 19.82 -2.28 3.14
N LYS A 185 20.59 -2.92 2.24
CA LYS A 185 22.03 -2.68 2.14
C LYS A 185 22.37 -1.28 1.63
N GLU A 186 21.54 -0.74 0.74
CA GLU A 186 21.72 0.61 0.20
C GLU A 186 21.14 1.66 1.15
N ASP A 187 19.98 1.37 1.75
CA ASP A 187 19.32 2.26 2.71
C ASP A 187 20.19 2.52 3.94
N VAL A 188 20.89 1.49 4.44
CA VAL A 188 21.86 1.64 5.53
C VAL A 188 23.00 2.60 5.16
N LYS A 189 23.47 2.58 3.90
CA LYS A 189 24.57 3.44 3.45
C LYS A 189 24.13 4.88 3.22
N THR A 190 22.92 5.04 2.69
CA THR A 190 22.38 6.33 2.23
C THR A 190 21.54 7.04 3.29
N GLY A 191 21.15 6.33 4.37
CA GLY A 191 20.30 6.85 5.43
C GLY A 191 18.84 6.99 5.02
N GLN A 192 18.40 6.24 4.01
CA GLN A 192 17.01 6.25 3.55
C GLN A 192 16.05 5.61 4.57
N PRO A 193 14.76 6.03 4.60
CA PRO A 193 13.77 5.44 5.49
C PRO A 193 13.59 3.94 5.22
N ASN A 194 13.71 3.12 6.27
CA ASN A 194 13.61 1.67 6.16
C ASN A 194 13.13 1.08 7.50
N ALA A 195 12.12 0.21 7.46
CA ALA A 195 11.49 -0.34 8.65
C ALA A 195 12.42 -1.25 9.48
N PHE A 196 13.39 -1.92 8.86
CA PHE A 196 14.40 -2.71 9.58
C PHE A 196 15.37 -1.81 10.34
N ILE A 197 15.70 -0.65 9.77
CA ILE A 197 16.53 0.36 10.43
C ILE A 197 15.74 0.96 11.60
N ASP A 198 14.48 1.33 11.38
CA ASP A 198 13.58 1.87 12.40
C ASP A 198 13.37 0.88 13.57
N ALA A 199 13.27 -0.42 13.29
CA ALA A 199 13.10 -1.48 14.30
C ALA A 199 14.40 -1.83 15.04
N GLY A 200 15.54 -1.44 14.48
CA GLY A 200 16.87 -1.80 14.98
C GLY A 200 17.39 -3.10 14.37
N LEU A 201 18.63 -3.08 13.91
CA LEU A 201 19.32 -4.23 13.33
C LEU A 201 19.89 -5.15 14.43
N HIS A 202 19.08 -5.53 15.40
CA HIS A 202 19.38 -6.48 16.49
C HIS A 202 18.22 -7.47 16.67
N ASP A 203 18.37 -8.47 17.53
CA ASP A 203 17.44 -9.60 17.61
C ASP A 203 16.02 -9.15 18.02
N ASP A 204 15.89 -8.16 18.90
CA ASP A 204 14.57 -7.60 19.25
C ASP A 204 13.87 -6.93 18.05
N GLY A 205 14.62 -6.27 17.17
CA GLY A 205 14.08 -5.67 15.96
C GLY A 205 13.66 -6.72 14.94
N GLU A 206 14.45 -7.80 14.81
CA GLU A 206 14.06 -8.97 14.01
C GLU A 206 12.74 -9.59 14.49
N GLN A 207 12.61 -9.81 15.80
CA GLN A 207 11.37 -10.34 16.40
C GLN A 207 10.18 -9.40 16.13
N LEU A 208 10.40 -8.10 16.21
CA LEU A 208 9.37 -7.10 15.94
C LEU A 208 8.90 -7.13 14.48
N ILE A 209 9.83 -7.21 13.52
CA ILE A 209 9.48 -7.36 12.10
C ILE A 209 8.75 -8.69 11.84
N SER A 210 9.23 -9.80 12.41
CA SER A 210 8.55 -11.10 12.26
C SER A 210 7.11 -11.03 12.77
N ALA A 211 6.89 -10.42 13.94
CA ALA A 211 5.58 -10.23 14.53
C ALA A 211 4.65 -9.35 13.67
N MET A 212 5.18 -8.32 12.99
CA MET A 212 4.42 -7.51 12.04
C MET A 212 3.96 -8.31 10.81
N ILE A 213 4.82 -9.18 10.29
CA ILE A 213 4.46 -10.06 9.17
C ILE A 213 3.39 -11.07 9.62
N ASP A 214 3.56 -11.69 10.80
CA ASP A 214 2.57 -12.62 11.36
C ASP A 214 1.21 -11.95 11.55
N LYS A 215 1.20 -10.74 12.11
CA LYS A 215 -0.01 -9.95 12.26
C LYS A 215 -0.65 -9.63 10.90
N SER A 216 0.15 -9.29 9.90
CA SER A 216 -0.33 -9.02 8.55
C SER A 216 -0.99 -10.25 7.91
N ILE A 217 -0.46 -11.45 8.15
CA ILE A 217 -1.06 -12.71 7.69
C ILE A 217 -2.43 -12.92 8.35
N VAL A 218 -2.50 -12.78 9.68
CA VAL A 218 -3.76 -12.94 10.44
C VAL A 218 -4.82 -11.94 9.99
N ASP A 219 -4.46 -10.66 9.95
CA ASP A 219 -5.38 -9.58 9.58
C ASP A 219 -5.83 -9.71 8.12
N MET A 220 -4.94 -10.12 7.21
CA MET A 220 -5.29 -10.34 5.80
C MET A 220 -6.17 -11.58 5.61
N ALA A 221 -6.00 -12.63 6.41
CA ALA A 221 -6.78 -13.87 6.27
C ALA A 221 -8.30 -13.65 6.46
N GLU A 222 -8.69 -12.66 7.27
CA GLU A 222 -10.08 -12.25 7.48
C GLU A 222 -10.73 -11.64 6.22
N VAL A 223 -9.91 -11.12 5.29
CA VAL A 223 -10.38 -10.42 4.09
C VAL A 223 -10.07 -11.21 2.83
N ASN A 224 -8.79 -11.55 2.62
CA ASN A 224 -8.28 -12.27 1.47
C ASN A 224 -7.35 -13.43 1.89
N PRO A 225 -7.92 -14.63 2.16
CA PRO A 225 -7.15 -15.78 2.62
C PRO A 225 -6.14 -16.30 1.56
N VAL A 226 -6.40 -16.08 0.28
CA VAL A 226 -5.44 -16.46 -0.79
C VAL A 226 -4.17 -15.63 -0.67
N LEU A 227 -4.32 -14.32 -0.48
CA LEU A 227 -3.17 -13.45 -0.26
C LEU A 227 -2.47 -13.78 1.06
N ALA A 228 -3.21 -13.99 2.16
CA ALA A 228 -2.61 -14.38 3.43
C ALA A 228 -1.73 -15.63 3.32
N ASN A 229 -2.23 -16.69 2.65
CA ASN A 229 -1.45 -17.90 2.39
C ASN A 229 -0.21 -17.65 1.54
N ARG A 230 -0.29 -16.71 0.58
CA ARG A 230 0.88 -16.33 -0.22
C ARG A 230 1.91 -15.59 0.61
N ILE A 231 1.48 -14.68 1.49
CA ILE A 231 2.37 -13.97 2.42
C ILE A 231 3.07 -14.98 3.31
N ASP A 232 2.33 -15.90 3.92
CA ASP A 232 2.86 -16.96 4.79
C ASP A 232 3.89 -17.84 4.06
N HIS A 233 3.54 -18.30 2.86
CA HIS A 233 4.49 -19.06 2.04
C HIS A 233 5.75 -18.24 1.70
N LYS A 234 5.62 -16.98 1.32
CA LYS A 234 6.77 -16.12 1.02
C LYS A 234 7.64 -15.87 2.24
N LYS A 235 7.04 -15.64 3.41
CA LYS A 235 7.74 -15.56 4.70
C LYS A 235 8.57 -16.80 4.96
N SER A 236 8.04 -18.00 4.72
CA SER A 236 8.75 -19.27 4.94
C SER A 236 10.02 -19.45 4.09
N LEU A 237 10.16 -18.67 3.01
CA LEU A 237 11.31 -18.71 2.11
C LEU A 237 12.39 -17.68 2.46
N ILE A 238 12.13 -16.78 3.41
CA ILE A 238 13.04 -15.68 3.79
C ILE A 238 13.84 -16.10 5.02
N ASP A 239 15.16 -16.20 4.86
CA ASP A 239 16.09 -16.29 5.99
C ASP A 239 16.37 -14.90 6.56
N LEU A 240 15.41 -14.40 7.34
CA LEU A 240 15.49 -13.05 7.89
C LEU A 240 16.69 -12.89 8.83
N HIS A 241 16.92 -13.90 9.67
CA HIS A 241 18.03 -13.92 10.62
C HIS A 241 19.38 -13.84 9.90
N GLY A 242 19.61 -14.73 8.92
CA GLY A 242 20.85 -14.75 8.15
C GLY A 242 21.09 -13.44 7.39
N LEU A 243 20.03 -12.83 6.86
CA LEU A 243 20.16 -11.55 6.15
C LEU A 243 20.52 -10.40 7.08
N ILE A 244 19.83 -10.24 8.21
CA ILE A 244 20.15 -9.20 9.20
C ILE A 244 21.57 -9.41 9.75
N ALA A 245 21.96 -10.65 10.04
CA ALA A 245 23.32 -10.97 10.49
C ALA A 245 24.39 -10.57 9.46
N SER A 246 24.13 -10.79 8.16
CA SER A 246 25.09 -10.39 7.10
C SER A 246 25.36 -8.88 7.09
N ILE A 247 24.32 -8.07 7.34
CA ILE A 247 24.39 -6.61 7.37
C ILE A 247 25.18 -6.12 8.59
N ARG A 248 24.96 -6.71 9.78
CA ARG A 248 25.73 -6.41 10.99
C ARG A 248 27.22 -6.68 10.81
N LEU A 249 27.55 -7.74 10.07
CA LEU A 249 28.93 -8.19 9.86
C LEU A 249 29.64 -7.44 8.71
N GLY A 250 28.96 -6.53 8.02
CA GLY A 250 29.54 -5.75 6.92
C GLY A 250 29.80 -6.55 5.63
N ASN A 251 29.11 -7.68 5.43
CA ASN A 251 29.24 -8.57 4.26
C ASN A 251 28.11 -8.37 3.23
#